data_AF-A0A7X8YMJ1-F1
#
_entry.id   AF-A0A7X8YMJ1-F1
#
_cell.length_a   1.000
_cell.length_b   1.000
_cell.length_c   1.000
_cell.angle_alpha   90.00
_cell.angle_beta   90.00
_cell.angle_gamma   90.00
#
_symmetry.space_group_name_H-M   'P 1'
#
loop_
_entity.id
_entity.type
_entity.pdbx_description
1 polymer ?
#
loop_
_entity_poly.entity_id
_entity_poly.type
_entity_poly.pdbx_seq_one_letter_code
_entity_poly.pdbx_strand_id
1 'polypeptide(L)' 'MHNNIQCQVLNCHFNSEGICEADGIEVKPQGNVATSSLTTFCETFVPRDDDSDDAYLI' A
#
# COMPACT_ATOMS: atom_id res chain seq x y z
N MET A 1 -1.79 22.36 -1.92
CA MET A 1 -2.66 21.31 -2.51
C MET A 1 -2.34 20.00 -1.79
N HIS A 2 -3.11 19.62 -0.78
CA HIS A 2 -3.03 18.28 -0.18
C HIS A 2 -3.98 17.40 -0.99
N ASN A 3 -3.43 16.60 -1.91
CA ASN A 3 -4.20 15.52 -2.50
C ASN A 3 -4.39 14.49 -1.38
N ASN A 4 -5.57 14.48 -0.77
CA ASN A 4 -5.93 13.53 0.28
C ASN A 4 -6.13 12.15 -0.35
N ILE A 5 -5.05 11.54 -0.82
CA ILE A 5 -5.03 10.13 -1.20
C ILE A 5 -4.98 9.36 0.11
N GLN A 6 -6.07 8.67 0.42
CA GLN A 6 -6.19 7.87 1.62
C GLN A 6 -6.09 6.39 1.23
N CYS A 7 -4.94 5.78 1.51
CA CYS A 7 -4.75 4.34 1.40
C CYS A 7 -5.19 3.72 2.74
N GLN A 8 -6.35 3.07 2.76
CA GLN A 8 -6.76 2.26 3.91
C GLN A 8 -6.38 0.80 3.64
N VAL A 9 -5.57 0.24 4.52
CA VAL A 9 -5.10 -1.15 4.43
C VAL A 9 -5.35 -1.84 5.75
N LEU A 10 -6.05 -2.98 5.68
CA LEU A 10 -6.46 -3.77 6.85
C LEU A 10 -5.52 -4.95 7.12
N ASN A 11 -4.71 -5.34 6.11
CA ASN A 11 -3.85 -6.52 6.11
C ASN A 11 -2.37 -6.15 5.89
N CYS A 12 -1.84 -5.20 6.66
CA CYS A 12 -0.43 -4.82 6.57
C CYS A 12 0.41 -5.42 7.70
N HIS A 13 1.71 -5.60 7.43
CA HIS A 13 2.68 -6.02 8.43
C HIS A 13 2.69 -5.02 9.59
N PHE A 14 2.73 -5.56 10.81
CA PHE A 14 2.76 -4.73 11.99
C PHE A 14 4.18 -4.27 12.30
N ASN A 15 4.33 -3.00 12.65
CA ASN A 15 5.58 -2.52 13.23
C ASN A 15 5.83 -3.17 14.60
N SER A 16 6.97 -2.85 15.24
CA SER A 16 7.33 -3.44 16.55
C SER A 16 6.34 -3.15 17.68
N GLU A 17 5.46 -2.17 17.51
CA GLU A 17 4.41 -1.81 18.48
C GLU A 17 3.10 -2.56 18.21
N GLY A 18 3.04 -3.42 17.19
CA GLY A 18 1.84 -4.16 16.80
C GLY A 18 0.85 -3.32 15.98
N ILE A 19 1.29 -2.20 15.41
CA ILE A 19 0.44 -1.25 14.68
C ILE A 19 0.66 -1.40 13.19
N CYS A 20 -0.45 -1.40 12.43
CA CYS A 20 -0.44 -1.41 10.97
C CYS A 20 -0.50 0.04 10.50
N GLU A 21 0.66 0.68 10.48
CA GLU A 21 0.83 2.05 10.02
C GLU A 21 2.15 2.22 9.27
N ALA A 22 2.20 3.23 8.41
CA ALA A 22 3.41 3.66 7.74
C ALA A 22 3.62 5.15 8.01
N ASP A 23 4.86 5.54 8.33
CA ASP A 23 5.24 6.94 8.59
C ASP A 23 4.93 7.87 7.40
N GLY A 24 4.90 7.31 6.19
CA GLY A 24 4.54 7.99 4.97
C GLY A 24 3.90 7.06 3.95
N ILE A 25 3.09 7.66 3.07
CA ILE A 25 2.47 6.97 1.95
C ILE A 25 3.16 7.44 0.66
N GLU A 26 3.83 6.52 -0.03
CA GLU A 26 4.28 6.73 -1.40
C GLU A 26 3.32 6.00 -2.34
N VAL A 27 2.78 6.72 -3.33
CA VAL A 27 1.85 6.16 -4.31
C VAL A 27 2.57 6.08 -5.65
N LYS A 28 2.61 4.90 -6.26
CA LYS A 28 3.19 4.68 -7.58
C LYS A 28 2.18 4.10 -8.55
N PRO A 29 2.22 4.51 -9.82
CA PRO A 29 1.50 3.81 -10.87
C PRO A 29 2.20 2.52 -11.28
N GLN A 30 1.42 1.57 -11.80
CA GLN A 30 1.96 0.55 -12.70
C GLN A 30 2.27 1.22 -14.04
N GLY A 31 3.55 1.49 -14.27
CA GLY A 31 4.06 2.20 -15.45
C GLY A 31 4.47 3.64 -15.13
N ASN A 32 4.26 4.56 -16.07
CA ASN A 32 4.75 5.94 -15.94
C ASN A 32 3.70 6.94 -15.41
N VAL A 33 2.42 6.60 -15.48
CA VAL A 33 1.32 7.51 -15.12
C VAL A 33 0.18 6.72 -14.47
N ALA A 34 -0.35 7.24 -13.36
CA ALA A 34 -1.53 6.70 -12.70
C ALA A 34 -2.77 7.13 -13.47
N THR A 35 -3.38 6.20 -14.21
CA THR A 35 -4.57 6.47 -15.04
C THR A 35 -5.84 5.85 -14.46
N SER A 36 -5.71 4.93 -13.52
CA SER A 36 -6.82 4.23 -12.86
C SER A 36 -6.40 3.79 -11.46
N SER A 37 -7.37 3.67 -10.55
CA SER A 37 -7.13 3.10 -9.22
C SER A 37 -6.63 1.66 -9.28
N LEU A 38 -7.03 0.89 -10.31
CA LEU A 38 -6.54 -0.48 -10.55
C LEU A 38 -5.05 -0.54 -10.88
N THR A 39 -4.47 0.54 -11.40
CA THR A 39 -3.06 0.62 -11.77
C THR A 39 -2.30 1.60 -10.86
N THR A 40 -2.81 1.85 -9.66
CA THR A 40 -2.23 2.76 -8.68
C THR A 40 -2.04 2.03 -7.35
N PHE A 41 -0.81 2.00 -6.85
CA PHE A 41 -0.41 1.18 -5.70
C PHE A 41 0.26 2.05 -4.64
N CYS A 42 0.11 1.64 -3.38
CA CYS A 42 0.85 2.22 -2.28
C CYS A 42 2.17 1.45 -2.14
N GLU A 43 3.27 2.05 -2.59
CA GLU A 43 4.61 1.44 -2.60
C GLU A 43 5.10 1.11 -1.18
N THR A 44 4.68 1.91 -0.21
CA THR A 44 5.02 1.71 1.21
C THR A 44 4.19 0.59 1.86
N PHE A 45 3.29 -0.06 1.12
CA PHE A 45 2.52 -1.18 1.65
C PHE A 45 3.41 -2.41 1.82
N VAL A 46 3.42 -2.96 3.03
CA VAL A 46 4.03 -4.25 3.34
C VAL A 46 2.91 -5.19 3.75
N PRO A 47 2.63 -6.28 3.00
CA PRO A 47 1.62 -7.26 3.37
C PRO A 47 2.04 -8.01 4.63
N ARG A 48 1.07 -8.57 5.37
CA ARG A 48 1.41 -9.45 6.50
C ARG A 48 2.12 -10.70 6.01
N ASP A 49 2.95 -11.28 6.87
CA ASP A 49 3.76 -12.46 6.53
C ASP A 49 2.89 -13.65 6.07
N ASP A 50 1.67 -13.79 6.61
CA ASP A 50 0.71 -14.84 6.21
C ASP A 50 0.00 -14.55 4.87
N ASP A 51 0.01 -13.31 4.38
CA ASP A 51 -0.62 -12.89 3.12
C ASP A 51 0.40 -12.84 1.95
N SER A 52 1.66 -13.22 2.22
CA SER A 52 2.76 -13.14 1.25
C SER A 52 2.67 -14.18 0.11
N ASP A 53 1.83 -15.20 0.25
CA ASP A 53 1.51 -16.16 -0.82
C ASP A 53 0.49 -15.60 -1.83
N ASP A 54 -0.28 -14.56 -1.48
CA ASP A 54 -1.33 -13.96 -2.33
C ASP A 54 -0.94 -12.60 -2.94
N ALA A 55 0.21 -12.03 -2.54
CA ALA A 55 0.68 -10.71 -2.97
C ALA A 55 1.04 -10.61 -4.49
N TYR A 56 0.94 -11.70 -5.24
CA TYR A 56 1.15 -11.73 -6.69
C TYR A 56 -0.15 -11.55 -7.52
N LEU A 57 -1.30 -11.31 -6.88
CA LEU A 57 -2.62 -11.28 -7.54
C LEU A 57 -3.40 -9.96 -7.42
N ILE A 58 -2.75 -8.83 -7.14
CA ILE A 58 -3.38 -7.50 -7.24
C ILE A 58 -2.89 -6.77 -8.49
#